data_AF-A0A1W9SPU0-F1
#
_entry.id   AF-A0A1W9SPU0-F1
#
_cell.length_a   1.000
_cell.length_b   1.000
_cell.length_c   1.000
_cell.angle_alpha   90.00
_cell.angle_beta   90.00
_cell.angle_gamma   90.00
#
_symmetry.space_group_name_H-M   'P 1'
#
loop_
_entity.id
_entity.type
_entity.pdbx_description
1 polymer ?
#
loop_
_entity_poly.entity_id
_entity_poly.type
_entity_poly.pdbx_seq_one_letter_code
_entity_poly.pdbx_strand_id
1 'polypeptide(L)'
;SMQFKMDFVQFNFLSLFKLNKKKENGIFVKFGPYVAYSFAGDYYEKGTGNSLTFNYDSLASSYKKLDYGIRGGVSYKFAFSSGSLQLEVLYAQGLFNMLERDPANIFQTMNQSLFINLAYTFTISRNKKKEKVKNGDGK
;
A
#
# COMPACT_ATOMS: atom_id res chain seq x y z
N SER A 1 -18.37 15.83 -18.45
CA SER A 1 -16.95 15.44 -18.62
C SER A 1 -16.51 14.70 -17.37
N MET A 2 -15.75 13.63 -17.49
CA MET A 2 -15.20 12.92 -16.32
C MET A 2 -13.95 13.67 -15.85
N GLN A 3 -13.98 14.27 -14.66
CA GLN A 3 -12.81 14.90 -14.07
C GLN A 3 -12.01 13.85 -13.29
N PHE A 4 -10.75 13.69 -13.67
CA PHE A 4 -9.80 12.90 -12.89
C PHE A 4 -9.33 13.74 -11.69
N LYS A 5 -9.55 13.22 -10.48
CA LYS A 5 -9.05 13.80 -9.22
C LYS A 5 -8.13 12.77 -8.56
N MET A 6 -6.93 13.20 -8.19
CA MET A 6 -5.95 12.40 -7.47
C MET A 6 -5.80 12.96 -6.06
N ASP A 7 -6.29 12.23 -5.07
CA ASP A 7 -6.32 12.72 -3.68
C ASP A 7 -5.00 12.48 -2.93
N PHE A 8 -4.28 11.39 -3.24
CA PHE A 8 -2.97 11.09 -2.65
C PHE A 8 -2.08 10.23 -3.55
N VAL A 9 -0.77 10.30 -3.33
CA VAL A 9 0.25 9.40 -3.90
C VAL A 9 1.11 8.86 -2.77
N GLN A 10 1.47 7.58 -2.82
CA GLN A 10 2.34 6.96 -1.83
C GLN A 10 3.39 6.05 -2.45
N PHE A 11 4.64 6.23 -2.04
CA PHE A 11 5.79 5.41 -2.38
C PHE A 11 6.18 4.53 -1.19
N ASN A 12 6.31 3.23 -1.42
CA ASN A 12 6.61 2.23 -0.40
C ASN A 12 7.91 1.50 -0.72
N PHE A 13 8.83 1.46 0.23
CA PHE A 13 10.12 0.77 0.09
C PHE A 13 10.16 -0.39 1.09
N LEU A 14 9.56 -1.53 0.73
CA LEU A 14 9.38 -2.66 1.65
C LEU A 14 10.41 -3.75 1.40
N SER A 15 11.16 -4.11 2.44
CA SER A 15 11.92 -5.36 2.49
C SER A 15 10.97 -6.54 2.74
N LEU A 16 11.18 -7.64 2.03
CA LEU A 16 10.37 -8.86 2.13
C LEU A 16 11.20 -9.99 2.73
N PHE A 17 10.75 -10.52 3.87
CA PHE A 17 11.37 -11.66 4.54
C PHE A 17 10.42 -12.86 4.52
N LYS A 18 10.89 -14.01 4.06
CA LYS A 18 10.11 -15.24 4.03
C LYS A 18 10.48 -16.11 5.22
N LEU A 19 9.49 -16.49 6.02
CA LEU A 19 9.74 -17.30 7.24
C LEU A 19 9.76 -18.81 6.98
N ASN A 20 9.13 -19.29 5.90
CA ASN A 20 8.98 -20.73 5.63
C ASN A 20 9.97 -21.23 4.56
N LYS A 21 10.52 -22.44 4.76
CA LYS A 21 11.42 -23.12 3.79
C LYS A 21 10.74 -23.56 2.48
N LYS A 22 9.42 -23.83 2.48
CA LYS A 22 8.70 -24.32 1.28
C LYS A 22 8.67 -23.23 0.21
N LYS A 23 9.02 -23.56 -1.04
CA LYS A 23 9.13 -22.57 -2.13
C LYS A 23 7.80 -21.87 -2.47
N GLU A 24 6.68 -22.57 -2.38
CA GLU A 24 5.41 -22.13 -2.97
C GLU A 24 4.43 -21.49 -1.98
N ASN A 25 4.32 -22.03 -0.77
CA ASN A 25 3.47 -21.54 0.31
C ASN A 25 4.30 -20.89 1.41
N GLY A 26 3.83 -19.80 2.00
CA GLY A 26 4.58 -19.19 3.09
C GLY A 26 3.99 -17.96 3.73
N ILE A 27 4.46 -17.71 4.94
CA ILE A 27 4.33 -16.43 5.65
C ILE A 27 5.48 -15.54 5.20
N PHE A 28 5.15 -14.31 4.85
CA PHE A 28 6.08 -13.25 4.53
C PHE A 28 5.88 -12.09 5.49
N VAL A 29 6.99 -11.53 5.96
CA VAL A 29 7.01 -10.29 6.73
C VAL A 29 7.50 -9.19 5.80
N LYS A 30 6.79 -8.07 5.79
CA LYS A 30 7.17 -6.88 5.03
C LYS A 30 7.43 -5.75 6.02
N PHE A 31 8.54 -5.05 5.85
CA PHE A 31 8.83 -3.86 6.64
C PHE A 31 9.69 -2.88 5.85
N GLY A 32 9.45 -1.59 6.03
CA GLY A 32 10.33 -0.55 5.50
C GLY A 32 9.68 0.83 5.51
N PRO A 33 10.43 1.85 5.07
CA PRO A 33 9.93 3.23 5.05
C PRO A 33 8.91 3.44 3.93
N TYR A 34 8.06 4.45 4.12
CA TYR A 34 7.20 4.99 3.08
C TYR A 34 7.25 6.51 3.06
N VAL A 35 6.94 7.08 1.91
CA VAL A 35 6.71 8.53 1.72
C VAL A 35 5.36 8.69 1.03
N ALA A 36 4.50 9.55 1.55
CA ALA A 36 3.19 9.84 1.01
C ALA A 36 2.99 11.34 0.82
N TYR A 37 2.33 11.72 -0.27
CA TYR A 37 1.92 13.09 -0.51
C TYR A 37 0.41 13.15 -0.76
N SER A 38 -0.31 13.95 0.01
CA SER A 38 -1.74 14.21 -0.18
C SER A 38 -1.95 15.56 -0.87
N PHE A 39 -2.74 15.56 -1.94
CA PHE A 39 -3.01 16.73 -2.77
C PHE A 39 -4.25 17.50 -2.31
N ALA A 40 -5.21 16.81 -1.70
CA ALA A 40 -6.47 17.36 -1.21
C ALA A 40 -7.01 16.48 -0.07
N GLY A 41 -6.44 16.65 1.13
CA GLY A 41 -6.95 15.97 2.33
C GLY A 41 -8.04 16.81 3.00
N ASP A 42 -9.20 16.20 3.28
CA ASP A 42 -10.19 16.77 4.19
C ASP A 42 -9.71 16.53 5.62
N TYR A 43 -9.45 17.60 6.37
CA TYR A 43 -9.02 17.53 7.77
C TYR A 43 -10.26 17.57 8.68
N TYR A 44 -10.45 16.52 9.48
CA TYR A 44 -11.50 16.46 10.50
C TYR A 44 -10.87 16.25 11.87
N GLU A 45 -10.89 17.30 12.68
CA GLU A 45 -10.52 17.24 14.10
C GLU A 45 -11.78 17.24 14.96
N LYS A 46 -11.91 16.28 15.87
CA LYS A 46 -12.94 16.30 16.92
C LYS A 46 -12.27 16.55 18.25
N GLY A 47 -12.23 17.81 18.67
CA GLY A 47 -11.82 18.21 20.01
C GLY A 47 -13.02 18.25 20.96
N THR A 48 -12.95 17.51 22.08
CA THR A 48 -13.76 17.74 23.28
C THR A 48 -13.04 18.76 24.17
N GLY A 49 -13.24 20.06 23.91
CA GLY A 49 -12.64 21.13 24.70
C GLY A 49 -13.32 22.46 24.42
N ASN A 50 -13.70 23.16 25.49
CA ASN A 50 -14.59 24.33 25.49
C ASN A 50 -14.24 25.42 24.44
N SER A 51 -15.28 25.83 23.71
CA SER A 51 -15.48 27.11 23.03
C SER A 51 -14.26 28.04 22.91
N LEU A 52 -13.37 27.72 21.98
CA LEU A 52 -12.66 28.73 21.20
C LEU A 52 -13.21 28.62 19.80
N THR A 53 -13.88 29.69 19.35
CA THR A 53 -14.43 29.82 18.01
C THR A 53 -13.28 29.87 17.01
N PHE A 54 -12.71 28.71 16.68
CA PHE A 54 -11.77 28.57 15.58
C PHE A 54 -12.57 28.70 14.29
N ASN A 55 -12.21 29.70 13.49
CA ASN A 55 -12.84 30.00 12.22
C ASN A 55 -12.46 28.89 11.22
N TYR A 56 -13.27 27.83 11.16
CA TYR A 56 -13.03 26.62 10.36
C TYR A 56 -13.02 26.89 8.84
N ASP A 57 -13.57 28.02 8.38
CA ASP A 57 -13.71 28.33 6.96
C ASP A 57 -12.38 28.67 6.26
N SER A 58 -11.30 29.00 6.99
CA SER A 58 -9.99 29.28 6.37
C SER A 58 -9.07 28.06 6.23
N LEU A 59 -9.41 26.91 6.85
CA LEU A 59 -8.62 25.65 6.73
C LEU A 59 -9.18 24.68 5.68
N ALA A 60 -10.38 24.93 5.16
CA ALA A 60 -11.06 24.07 4.17
C ALA A 60 -10.48 24.17 2.74
N SER A 61 -9.36 24.88 2.53
CA SER A 61 -8.74 25.02 1.21
C SER A 61 -7.38 24.30 1.14
N SER A 62 -7.38 23.08 0.59
CA SER A 62 -6.20 22.38 0.08
C SER A 62 -5.07 22.11 1.10
N TYR A 63 -5.35 21.35 2.16
CA TYR A 63 -4.28 20.82 3.00
C TYR A 63 -3.40 19.86 2.17
N LYS A 64 -2.16 20.29 1.90
CA LYS A 64 -1.12 19.50 1.25
C LYS A 64 -0.23 18.93 2.34
N LYS A 65 -0.10 17.60 2.38
CA LYS A 65 0.69 16.89 3.39
C LYS A 65 1.75 16.05 2.71
N LEU A 66 3.00 16.19 3.15
CA LEU A 66 4.10 15.27 2.81
C LEU A 66 4.46 14.51 4.08
N ASP A 67 4.06 13.25 4.13
CA ASP A 67 4.26 12.37 5.27
C ASP A 67 5.36 11.35 4.96
N TYR A 68 6.19 11.03 5.94
CA TYR A 68 7.03 9.84 5.88
C TYR A 68 6.87 9.03 7.16
N GLY A 69 7.03 7.73 7.01
CA GLY A 69 6.85 6.84 8.14
C GLY A 69 7.37 5.44 7.89
N ILE A 70 7.03 4.56 8.81
CA ILE A 70 7.34 3.14 8.71
C ILE A 70 6.07 2.38 8.37
N ARG A 71 6.23 1.35 7.55
CA ARG A 71 5.17 0.40 7.23
C ARG A 71 5.67 -1.00 7.53
N GLY A 72 4.85 -1.78 8.21
CA GLY A 72 5.14 -3.15 8.57
C GLY A 72 3.91 -4.03 8.45
N GLY A 73 4.10 -5.31 8.17
CA GLY A 73 2.99 -6.25 8.20
C GLY A 73 3.36 -7.64 7.72
N VAL A 74 2.33 -8.45 7.56
CA VAL A 74 2.45 -9.88 7.26
C VAL A 74 1.57 -10.23 6.08
N SER A 75 2.03 -11.19 5.29
CA SER A 75 1.21 -11.81 4.26
C SER A 75 1.34 -13.32 4.27
N TYR A 76 0.29 -13.99 3.83
CA TYR A 76 0.30 -15.42 3.61
C TYR A 76 -0.04 -15.70 2.15
N LYS A 77 0.81 -16.48 1.49
CA LYS A 77 0.58 -16.96 0.12
C LYS A 77 0.18 -18.43 0.14
N PHE A 78 -1.00 -18.70 -0.42
CA PHE A 78 -1.51 -20.02 -0.72
C PHE A 78 -1.37 -20.30 -2.23
N ALA A 79 -0.39 -21.13 -2.60
CA ALA A 79 -0.14 -21.58 -3.96
C ALA A 79 -0.82 -22.93 -4.24
N PHE A 80 -1.36 -23.06 -5.45
CA PHE A 80 -2.01 -24.26 -5.99
C PHE A 80 -1.64 -24.42 -7.48
N SER A 81 -2.00 -25.54 -8.09
CA SER A 81 -1.49 -25.92 -9.43
C SER A 81 -1.75 -24.91 -10.55
N SER A 82 -2.86 -24.16 -10.48
CA SER A 82 -3.26 -23.16 -11.48
C SER A 82 -2.92 -21.73 -11.10
N GLY A 83 -2.32 -21.48 -9.94
CA GLY A 83 -2.06 -20.11 -9.49
C GLY A 83 -1.73 -19.96 -8.00
N SER A 84 -2.02 -18.78 -7.46
CA SER A 84 -1.87 -18.49 -6.04
C SER A 84 -2.81 -17.40 -5.57
N LEU A 85 -3.21 -17.50 -4.31
CA LEU A 85 -3.91 -16.47 -3.55
C LEU A 85 -2.97 -15.91 -2.49
N GLN A 86 -2.95 -14.60 -2.30
CA GLN A 86 -2.17 -13.95 -1.25
C GLN A 86 -3.05 -12.98 -0.49
N LEU A 87 -3.11 -13.17 0.83
CA LEU A 87 -3.71 -12.22 1.77
C LEU A 87 -2.59 -11.46 2.46
N GLU A 88 -2.72 -10.14 2.53
CA GLU A 88 -1.73 -9.26 3.13
C GLU A 88 -2.39 -8.22 4.02
N VAL A 89 -1.81 -8.03 5.20
CA VAL A 89 -2.19 -6.99 6.15
C VAL A 89 -0.96 -6.13 6.42
N LEU A 90 -1.05 -4.83 6.14
CA LEU A 90 0.02 -3.86 6.39
C LEU A 90 -0.51 -2.74 7.27
N TYR A 91 0.30 -2.35 8.24
CA TYR A 91 0.09 -1.20 9.10
C TYR A 91 1.14 -0.14 8.78
N ALA A 92 0.70 1.09 8.58
CA ALA A 92 1.56 2.25 8.38
C ALA A 92 1.41 3.19 9.57
N GLN A 93 2.56 3.65 10.08
CA GLN A 93 2.67 4.67 11.11
C GLN A 93 3.49 5.82 10.54
N GLY A 94 2.82 6.96 10.36
CA GLY A 94 3.45 8.24 10.02
C GLY A 94 4.30 8.72 11.18
N LEU A 95 5.50 9.18 10.87
CA LEU A 95 6.45 9.71 11.84
C LEU A 95 6.45 11.24 11.82
N PHE A 96 6.26 11.86 10.65
CA PHE A 96 6.36 13.31 10.53
C PHE A 96 5.68 13.85 9.27
N ASN A 97 5.02 15.01 9.40
CA ASN A 97 4.57 15.81 8.27
C ASN A 97 5.58 16.92 7.95
N MET A 98 6.29 16.81 6.83
CA MET A 98 7.33 17.76 6.43
C MET A 98 6.79 19.13 5.98
N LEU A 99 5.50 19.24 5.68
CA LEU A 99 4.87 20.49 5.24
C LEU A 99 4.18 21.24 6.37
N GLU A 100 4.07 20.64 7.55
CA GLU A 100 3.54 21.29 8.75
C GLU A 100 4.59 22.27 9.30
N ARG A 101 4.27 23.57 9.28
CA ARG A 101 5.20 24.63 9.69
C ARG A 101 5.02 25.06 11.15
N ASP A 102 3.95 24.62 11.81
CA ASP A 102 3.70 24.91 13.22
C ASP A 102 4.24 23.78 14.13
N PRO A 103 5.30 24.03 14.91
CA PRO A 103 5.89 23.05 15.82
C PRO A 103 4.89 22.43 16.81
N ALA A 104 3.82 23.14 17.17
CA ALA A 104 2.82 22.64 18.11
C ALA A 104 1.92 21.55 17.49
N ASN A 105 1.78 21.53 16.16
CA ASN A 105 0.92 20.60 15.42
C ASN A 105 1.70 19.46 14.74
N ILE A 106 3.03 19.59 14.67
CA ILE A 106 3.94 18.60 14.05
C ILE A 106 3.75 17.19 14.64
N PHE A 107 3.58 17.06 15.95
CA PHE A 107 3.43 15.75 16.62
C PHE A 107 1.98 15.23 16.67
N GLN A 108 0.99 16.09 16.43
CA GLN A 108 -0.42 15.71 16.53
C GLN A 108 -0.93 14.96 15.29
N THR A 109 -0.17 15.01 14.19
CA THR A 109 -0.59 14.44 12.90
C THR A 109 0.12 13.11 12.55
N MET A 110 0.35 12.27 13.56
CA MET A 110 0.82 10.89 13.38
C MET A 110 -0.27 10.05 12.67
N ASN A 111 -0.20 9.97 11.36
CA ASN A 111 -1.16 9.23 10.56
C ASN A 111 -1.01 7.72 10.78
N GLN A 112 -2.12 7.04 11.01
CA GLN A 112 -2.15 5.58 11.06
C GLN A 112 -3.02 5.06 9.92
N SER A 113 -2.60 3.99 9.27
CA SER A 113 -3.37 3.41 8.17
C SER A 113 -3.21 1.89 8.14
N LEU A 114 -4.34 1.20 8.00
CA LEU A 114 -4.41 -0.25 7.87
C LEU A 114 -4.79 -0.60 6.43
N PHE A 115 -4.00 -1.48 5.82
CA PHE A 115 -4.22 -1.97 4.45
C PHE A 115 -4.47 -3.47 4.51
N ILE A 116 -5.56 -3.89 3.86
CA ILE A 116 -5.91 -5.30 3.69
C ILE A 116 -5.95 -5.57 2.19
N ASN A 117 -5.00 -6.33 1.69
CA ASN A 117 -4.85 -6.63 0.27
C ASN A 117 -5.14 -8.11 0.01
N LEU A 118 -5.96 -8.39 -1.00
CA LEU A 118 -6.18 -9.73 -1.52
C LEU A 118 -5.72 -9.77 -2.98
N ALA A 119 -4.72 -10.60 -3.27
CA ALA A 119 -4.16 -10.75 -4.62
C ALA A 119 -4.35 -12.18 -5.12
N TYR A 120 -4.89 -12.29 -6.34
CA TYR A 120 -5.01 -13.56 -7.05
C TYR A 120 -4.10 -13.55 -8.28
N THR A 121 -3.30 -14.59 -8.45
CA THR A 121 -2.42 -14.77 -9.61
C THR A 121 -2.75 -16.09 -10.27
N PHE A 122 -3.05 -16.07 -11.57
CA PHE A 122 -3.22 -17.29 -12.37
C PHE A 122 -2.03 -17.46 -13.30
N THR A 123 -1.64 -18.70 -13.57
CA THR A 123 -0.55 -19.02 -14.50
C THR A 123 -1.13 -19.61 -15.78
N ILE A 124 -1.02 -18.89 -16.91
CA ILE A 124 -1.34 -19.45 -18.22
C ILE A 124 -0.09 -20.14 -18.78
N SER A 125 0.00 -21.45 -18.59
CA SER A 125 0.99 -22.27 -19.31
C SER A 125 0.48 -22.57 -20.71
N ARG A 126 1.06 -21.96 -21.73
CA ARG A 126 0.84 -22.37 -23.13
C ARG A 126 1.47 -23.75 -23.33
N ASN A 127 0.64 -24.77 -23.46
CA ASN A 127 1.06 -26.10 -23.93
C ASN A 127 1.66 -25.95 -25.33
N LYS A 128 2.99 -26.08 -25.46
CA LYS A 128 3.63 -26.33 -26.77
C LYS A 128 3.29 -27.76 -27.20
N LYS A 129 2.10 -27.96 -27.76
CA LYS A 129 1.66 -29.25 -28.29
C LYS A 129 2.28 -29.45 -29.69
N LYS A 130 3.27 -30.34 -29.75
CA LYS A 130 3.68 -31.18 -30.90
C LYS A 130 4.03 -30.49 -32.24
N GLU A 131 5.28 -30.09 -32.39
CA GLU A 131 6.00 -30.10 -33.68
C GLU A 131 7.08 -31.20 -33.62
N LYS A 132 6.65 -32.46 -33.55
CA LYS A 132 7.54 -33.63 -33.71
C LYS A 132 6.89 -34.75 -34.54
N VAL A 133 5.97 -34.37 -35.43
CA VAL A 133 5.36 -35.29 -36.41
C VAL A 133 5.32 -34.55 -37.74
N LYS A 134 6.46 -34.50 -38.45
CA LYS A 134 6.49 -34.34 -39.93
C LYS A 134 7.86 -34.46 -40.61
N ASN A 135 8.99 -34.54 -39.90
CA ASN A 135 10.31 -34.68 -40.54
C ASN A 135 11.06 -35.93 -40.07
N GLY A 136 10.54 -37.12 -40.35
CA GLY A 136 11.24 -38.35 -39.95
C GLY A 136 10.65 -39.66 -40.47
N ASP A 137 10.03 -39.67 -41.64
CA ASP A 137 9.92 -40.89 -42.46
C ASP A 137 10.43 -40.53 -43.84
N GLY A 138 11.69 -40.88 -44.07
CA GLY A 138 12.44 -40.50 -45.25
C GLY A 138 13.85 -41.07 -45.19
N LYS A 139 13.93 -42.41 -45.08
CA LYS A 139 14.90 -43.28 -45.74
C LYS A 139 14.69 -44.73 -45.31
#